data_AF-A0A7W7KEX2-F1
#
_entry.id   AF-A0A7W7KEX2-F1
#
_cell.length_a   1.000
_cell.length_b   1.000
_cell.length_c   1.000
_cell.angle_alpha   90.00
_cell.angle_beta   90.00
_cell.angle_gamma   90.00
#
_symmetry.space_group_name_H-M   'P 1'
#
loop_
_entity.id
_entity.type
_entity.pdbx_description
1 polymer ?
#
loop_
_entity_poly.entity_id
_entity_poly.type
_entity_poly.pdbx_seq_one_letter_code
_entity_poly.pdbx_strand_id
1 'polypeptide(L)'
;MTTQEPVKELYAVVPHPKLKREYVGRLVRTTKELRNGWGSIPAGTVATVTSQSPKGSFIEAEPCGCCGIKAFMSYLGVDDIEFIEPIKV
;
A
#
# COMPACT_ATOMS: atom_id res chain seq x y z
N MET A 1 23.96 17.71 -4.77
CA MET A 1 23.79 16.34 -4.25
C MET A 1 22.55 15.79 -4.93
N THR A 2 22.71 14.73 -5.71
CA THR A 2 21.84 14.30 -6.80
C THR A 2 20.45 13.90 -6.29
N THR A 3 19.41 14.63 -6.72
CA THR A 3 18.02 14.18 -6.60
C THR A 3 17.87 12.94 -7.47
N GLN A 4 17.91 11.75 -6.87
CA GLN A 4 17.55 10.52 -7.56
C GLN A 4 16.05 10.59 -7.83
N GLU A 5 15.68 10.73 -9.10
CA GLU A 5 14.29 10.51 -9.54
C GLU A 5 13.91 9.08 -9.10
N PRO A 6 12.76 8.87 -8.44
CA PRO A 6 12.39 7.54 -7.99
C PRO A 6 12.26 6.65 -9.22
N VAL A 7 13.06 5.57 -9.26
CA VAL A 7 12.92 4.51 -10.25
C VAL A 7 11.45 4.13 -10.27
N LYS A 8 10.80 4.30 -11.41
CA LYS A 8 9.39 3.97 -11.59
C LYS A 8 9.27 2.44 -11.59
N GLU A 9 9.31 1.84 -10.40
CA GLU A 9 9.11 0.42 -10.23
C GLU A 9 7.78 0.05 -10.87
N LEU A 10 7.85 -0.84 -11.86
CA LEU A 10 6.67 -1.33 -12.54
C LEU A 10 6.08 -2.45 -11.68
N TYR A 11 4.78 -2.34 -11.42
CA TYR A 11 4.04 -3.29 -10.62
C TYR A 11 2.94 -3.93 -11.47
N ALA A 12 2.82 -5.25 -11.40
CA ALA A 12 1.69 -5.98 -11.97
C ALA A 12 0.62 -6.18 -10.90
N VAL A 13 -0.65 -5.96 -11.25
CA VAL A 13 -1.77 -6.33 -10.38
C VAL A 13 -1.92 -7.85 -10.39
N VAL A 14 -1.99 -8.43 -9.20
CA VAL A 14 -2.13 -9.88 -9.01
C VAL A 14 -3.44 -10.21 -8.31
N PRO A 15 -3.98 -11.42 -8.50
CA PRO A 15 -5.17 -11.85 -7.78
C PRO A 15 -4.99 -11.77 -6.27
N HIS A 16 -6.11 -11.54 -5.57
CA HIS A 16 -6.14 -11.62 -4.12
C HIS A 16 -5.70 -13.01 -3.64
N PRO A 17 -4.83 -13.11 -2.62
CA PRO A 17 -4.57 -14.38 -1.97
C PRO A 17 -5.87 -15.03 -1.51
N LYS A 18 -5.94 -16.36 -1.55
CA LYS A 18 -7.20 -17.06 -1.22
C LYS A 18 -7.53 -16.93 0.26
N LEU A 19 -6.52 -16.90 1.12
CA LEU A 19 -6.72 -16.86 2.57
C LEU A 19 -6.27 -15.50 3.12
N LYS A 20 -7.10 -14.90 3.98
CA LYS A 20 -6.79 -13.60 4.61
C LYS A 20 -5.46 -13.61 5.36
N ARG A 21 -5.08 -14.74 5.98
CA ARG A 21 -3.79 -14.88 6.68
C ARG A 21 -2.58 -14.70 5.77
N GLU A 22 -2.75 -14.85 4.45
CA GLU A 22 -1.69 -14.71 3.45
C GLU A 22 -1.51 -13.26 2.98
N TYR A 23 -2.35 -12.34 3.46
CA TYR A 23 -2.25 -10.92 3.06
C TYR A 23 -1.07 -10.24 3.73
N VAL A 24 -0.73 -10.62 4.96
CA VAL A 24 0.35 -9.97 5.74
C VAL A 24 1.69 -10.13 5.02
N GLY A 25 2.41 -9.03 4.88
CA GLY A 25 3.69 -8.95 4.16
C GLY A 25 3.56 -8.78 2.65
N ARG A 26 2.34 -8.76 2.09
CA ARG A 26 2.13 -8.51 0.66
C ARG A 26 2.12 -7.01 0.35
N LEU A 27 2.60 -6.68 -0.84
CA LEU A 27 2.49 -5.35 -1.40
C LEU A 27 1.09 -5.12 -1.96
N VAL A 28 0.59 -3.91 -1.72
CA VAL A 28 -0.69 -3.44 -2.23
C VAL A 28 -0.54 -2.03 -2.75
N ARG A 29 -1.46 -1.66 -3.65
CA ARG A 29 -1.63 -0.30 -4.13
C ARG A 29 -3.00 0.22 -3.69
N THR A 30 -3.06 1.44 -3.15
CA THR A 30 -4.34 2.08 -2.84
C THR A 30 -5.10 2.37 -4.15
N THR A 31 -6.39 2.02 -4.19
CA THR A 31 -7.23 2.21 -5.39
C THR A 31 -7.87 3.60 -5.42
N LYS A 32 -7.95 4.25 -4.26
CA LYS A 32 -8.56 5.56 -4.05
C LYS A 32 -7.80 6.33 -2.96
N GLU A 33 -8.12 7.62 -2.82
CA GLU A 33 -7.64 8.38 -1.67
C GLU A 33 -8.25 7.81 -0.38
N LEU A 34 -7.39 7.44 0.56
CA LEU A 34 -7.76 6.99 1.88
C LEU A 34 -7.60 8.15 2.85
N ARG A 35 -8.60 8.43 3.67
CA ARG A 35 -8.54 9.56 4.61
C ARG A 35 -9.09 9.17 5.98
N ASN A 36 -8.46 9.71 7.02
CA ASN A 36 -8.95 9.65 8.39
C ASN A 36 -8.78 11.04 9.07
N GLY A 37 -9.04 11.12 10.37
CA GLY A 37 -8.91 12.36 11.14
C GLY A 37 -7.48 12.89 11.30
N TRP A 38 -6.46 12.13 10.88
CA TRP A 38 -5.03 12.46 11.04
C TRP A 38 -4.30 12.72 9.73
N GLY A 39 -4.76 12.15 8.61
CA GLY A 39 -4.10 12.34 7.33
C GLY A 39 -4.84 11.70 6.16
N SER A 40 -4.24 11.84 4.98
CA SER A 40 -4.65 11.15 3.76
C SER A 40 -3.49 10.40 3.11
N ILE A 41 -3.82 9.29 2.48
CA ILE A 41 -2.95 8.51 1.60
C ILE A 41 -3.55 8.61 0.20
N PRO A 42 -2.85 9.18 -0.80
CA PRO A 42 -3.34 9.28 -2.17
C PRO A 42 -3.68 7.93 -2.80
N ALA A 43 -4.48 7.94 -3.85
CA ALA A 43 -4.64 6.78 -4.72
C ALA A 43 -3.31 6.46 -5.42
N GLY A 44 -3.05 5.19 -5.67
CA GLY A 44 -1.83 4.71 -6.33
C GLY A 44 -0.61 4.56 -5.41
N THR A 45 -0.75 4.83 -4.10
CA THR A 45 0.33 4.64 -3.14
C THR A 45 0.59 3.16 -2.91
N VAL A 46 1.86 2.77 -3.02
CA VAL A 46 2.34 1.43 -2.67
C VAL A 46 2.52 1.34 -1.16
N ALA A 47 2.01 0.25 -0.59
CA ALA A 47 2.07 -0.01 0.83
C ALA A 47 2.23 -1.52 1.09
N THR A 48 2.66 -1.86 2.30
CA THR A 48 2.72 -3.24 2.78
C THR A 48 1.57 -3.50 3.73
N VAL A 49 0.89 -4.64 3.57
CA VAL A 49 -0.09 -5.10 4.56
C VAL A 49 0.64 -5.58 5.81
N THR A 50 0.43 -4.91 6.94
CA THR A 50 1.09 -5.23 8.21
C THR A 50 0.24 -6.14 9.10
N SER A 51 -1.08 -6.08 8.99
CA SER A 51 -1.99 -6.90 9.79
C SER A 51 -3.33 -7.12 9.08
N GLN A 52 -4.05 -8.13 9.55
CA GLN A 52 -5.38 -8.49 9.09
C GLN A 52 -6.33 -8.67 10.27
N SER A 53 -7.52 -8.07 10.15
CA SER A 53 -8.58 -8.19 11.13
C SER A 53 -9.90 -8.56 10.45
N PRO A 54 -10.93 -8.99 11.20
CA PRO A 54 -12.28 -9.14 10.65
C PRO A 54 -12.83 -7.87 10.00
N LYS A 55 -12.39 -6.68 10.44
CA LYS A 55 -12.82 -5.37 9.94
C LYS A 55 -12.07 -4.91 8.69
N GLY A 56 -10.99 -5.59 8.29
CA GLY A 56 -10.20 -5.22 7.13
C GLY A 56 -8.69 -5.26 7.36
N SER A 57 -7.97 -4.79 6.34
CA SER A 57 -6.51 -4.76 6.24
C SER A 57 -5.92 -3.55 6.95
N PHE A 58 -4.70 -3.72 7.45
CA PHE A 58 -3.87 -2.64 7.98
C PHE A 58 -2.68 -2.51 7.05
N ILE A 59 -2.38 -1.29 6.62
CA ILE A 59 -1.26 -1.01 5.71
C ILE A 59 -0.29 -0.01 6.32
N GLU A 60 0.96 -0.16 5.94
CA GLU A 60 2.04 0.81 6.14
C GLU A 60 2.53 1.26 4.76
N ALA A 61 2.40 2.55 4.47
CA ALA A 61 2.90 3.15 3.24
C ALA A 61 4.40 3.42 3.33
N GLU A 62 5.06 3.41 2.18
CA GLU A 62 6.45 3.87 2.09
C GLU A 62 6.58 5.34 2.55
N PRO A 63 7.73 5.73 3.16
CA PRO A 63 7.91 7.08 3.66
C PRO A 63 7.78 8.12 2.54
N CYS A 64 7.10 9.25 2.81
CA CYS A 64 6.98 10.31 1.82
C CYS A 64 8.36 10.80 1.39
N GLY A 65 8.66 10.83 0.10
CA GLY A 65 9.88 11.44 -0.42
C GLY A 65 10.02 12.94 -0.07
N CYS A 66 8.90 13.59 0.26
CA CYS A 66 8.82 15.01 0.63
C CYS A 66 9.26 15.31 2.07
N CYS A 67 8.89 14.47 3.03
CA CYS A 67 9.01 14.77 4.47
C CYS A 67 9.41 13.56 5.34
N GLY A 68 9.55 12.37 4.74
CA GLY A 68 9.93 11.14 5.44
C GLY A 68 8.85 10.51 6.33
N ILE A 69 7.66 11.11 6.42
CA ILE A 69 6.57 10.58 7.25
C ILE A 69 6.06 9.26 6.64
N LYS A 70 5.89 8.25 7.50
CA LYS A 70 5.20 7.00 7.18
C LYS A 70 3.75 7.07 7.62
N ALA A 71 2.84 6.77 6.71
CA ALA A 71 1.41 6.74 6.98
C ALA A 71 0.94 5.31 7.26
N PHE A 72 0.08 5.19 8.27
CA PHE A 72 -0.58 3.94 8.62
C PHE A 72 -2.09 4.10 8.43
N MET A 73 -2.73 3.11 7.82
CA MET A 73 -4.17 3.08 7.64
C MET A 73 -4.72 1.72 8.02
N SER A 74 -5.83 1.72 8.75
CA SER A 74 -6.43 0.54 9.35
C SER A 74 -7.84 0.31 8.82
N TYR A 75 -8.31 -0.93 8.90
CA TYR A 75 -9.69 -1.31 8.53
C TYR A 75 -10.02 -1.09 7.06
N LEU A 76 -9.05 -1.29 6.17
CA LEU A 76 -9.25 -1.17 4.74
C LEU A 76 -10.03 -2.36 4.17
N GLY A 77 -11.06 -2.04 3.39
CA GLY A 77 -11.86 -2.98 2.64
C GLY A 77 -11.09 -3.57 1.45
N VAL A 78 -11.71 -4.56 0.82
CA VAL A 78 -11.15 -5.23 -0.37
C VAL A 78 -11.00 -4.26 -1.53
N ASP A 79 -11.94 -3.32 -1.70
CA ASP A 79 -11.93 -2.36 -2.81
C ASP A 79 -11.03 -1.15 -2.56
N ASP A 80 -10.45 -1.00 -1.37
CA ASP A 80 -9.56 0.12 -1.01
C ASP A 80 -8.12 -0.12 -1.49
N ILE A 81 -7.77 -1.38 -1.74
CA ILE A 81 -6.42 -1.84 -2.06
C ILE A 81 -6.45 -2.94 -3.11
N GLU A 82 -5.44 -2.99 -3.97
CA GLU A 82 -5.22 -4.10 -4.89
C GLU A 82 -3.84 -4.71 -4.66
N PHE A 83 -3.73 -6.04 -4.79
CA PHE A 83 -2.46 -6.73 -4.60
C PHE A 83 -1.55 -6.52 -5.81
N ILE A 84 -0.27 -6.26 -5.54
CA ILE A 84 0.72 -6.00 -6.57
C ILE A 84 2.02 -6.77 -6.34
N GLU A 85 2.74 -7.04 -7.42
CA GLU A 85 4.09 -7.61 -7.38
C GLU A 85 5.04 -6.80 -8.29
N PRO A 86 6.31 -6.60 -7.91
CA PRO A 86 7.29 -5.94 -8.76
C PRO A 86 7.54 -6.74 -10.04
N ILE A 87 7.55 -6.05 -11.18
CA ILE A 87 7.98 -6.60 -12.46
C ILE A 87 9.50 -6.51 -12.51
N LYS A 88 10.16 -7.66 -12.52
CA LYS A 88 11.60 -7.72 -12.79
C LYS A 88 11.82 -7.41 -14.27
N VAL A 89 12.40 -6.24 -14.54
CA VAL A 89 12.97 -5.86 -15.84
C VAL A 89 14.40 -6.33 -15.95
#